data_AF-A0A4R8LZ35-F1
#
_entry.id   AF-A0A4R8LZ35-F1
#
_cell.length_a   1.000
_cell.length_b   1.000
_cell.length_c   1.000
_cell.angle_alpha   90.00
_cell.angle_beta   90.00
_cell.angle_gamma   90.00
#
_symmetry.space_group_name_H-M   'P 1'
#
loop_
_entity.id
_entity.type
_entity.pdbx_description
1 polymer ?
#
loop_
_entity_poly.entity_id
_entity_poly.type
_entity_poly.pdbx_seq_one_letter_code
_entity_poly.pdbx_strand_id
1 'polypeptide(L)'
;MPITQYCNFSADLARPRQRSVRVNGLATCLRLEEVYWTIIEKLAREESLTVGKLISRWALEMDLAHEDVWNFTGYVRVICVVQLMKRSGSMPVDGAASSSGLADTRDVQ
;
A
#
# COMPACT_ATOMS: atom_id res chain seq x y z
N MET A 1 6.31 11.17 -35.37
CA MET A 1 6.23 11.32 -33.90
C MET A 1 5.93 9.94 -33.31
N PRO A 2 6.62 9.47 -32.26
CA PRO A 2 6.19 8.23 -31.61
C PRO A 2 4.82 8.49 -30.98
N ILE A 3 3.82 7.69 -31.37
CA ILE A 3 2.40 7.90 -31.00
C ILE A 3 2.14 7.63 -29.50
N THR A 4 3.09 7.02 -28.77
CA THR A 4 2.87 6.55 -27.40
C THR A 4 3.97 6.97 -26.44
N GLN A 5 3.90 8.20 -25.91
CA GLN A 5 4.77 8.67 -24.82
C GLN A 5 4.53 7.91 -23.50
N TYR A 6 3.27 7.48 -23.24
CA TYR A 6 2.86 6.89 -21.96
C TYR A 6 2.58 5.38 -22.02
N CYS A 7 2.39 4.81 -23.21
CA CYS A 7 2.03 3.39 -23.38
C CYS A 7 3.22 2.48 -23.71
N ASN A 8 4.45 2.94 -23.49
CA ASN A 8 5.65 2.14 -23.73
C ASN A 8 5.93 1.18 -22.55
N PHE A 9 5.03 0.22 -22.36
CA PHE A 9 5.15 -0.81 -21.32
C PHE A 9 4.61 -2.16 -21.82
N SER A 10 5.05 -3.27 -21.21
CA SER A 10 4.54 -4.60 -21.57
C SER A 10 3.06 -4.73 -21.24
N ALA A 11 2.25 -5.19 -22.20
CA ALA A 11 0.81 -5.39 -22.01
C ALA A 11 0.48 -6.31 -20.81
N ASP A 12 1.39 -7.22 -20.44
CA ASP A 12 1.21 -8.10 -19.28
C ASP A 12 1.09 -7.31 -17.97
N LEU A 13 1.71 -6.14 -17.84
CA LEU A 13 1.63 -5.31 -16.63
C LEU A 13 0.20 -4.86 -16.32
N ALA A 14 -0.60 -4.61 -17.35
CA ALA A 14 -2.01 -4.23 -17.24
C ALA A 14 -2.96 -5.44 -17.15
N ARG A 15 -2.45 -6.66 -17.29
CA ARG A 15 -3.28 -7.87 -17.27
C ARG A 15 -3.83 -8.11 -15.87
N PRO A 16 -5.16 -8.22 -15.70
CA PRO A 16 -5.74 -8.51 -14.40
C PRO A 16 -5.48 -9.97 -14.02
N ARG A 17 -4.97 -10.17 -12.81
CA ARG A 17 -4.74 -11.48 -12.18
C ARG A 17 -5.54 -11.58 -10.90
N GLN A 18 -6.28 -12.68 -10.79
CA GLN A 18 -6.98 -13.05 -9.56
C GLN A 18 -6.09 -13.99 -8.75
N ARG A 19 -5.83 -13.66 -7.49
CA ARG A 19 -5.07 -14.52 -6.57
C ARG A 19 -5.81 -14.63 -5.23
N SER A 20 -5.81 -15.83 -4.67
CA SER A 20 -6.29 -16.07 -3.30
C SER A 20 -5.14 -15.86 -2.33
N VAL A 21 -5.30 -14.94 -1.39
CA VAL A 21 -4.32 -14.60 -0.36
C VAL A 21 -4.96 -14.72 1.02
N ARG A 22 -4.19 -15.17 2.01
CA ARG A 22 -4.67 -15.20 3.40
C ARG A 22 -4.50 -13.82 4.02
N VAL A 23 -5.62 -13.14 4.25
CA VAL A 23 -5.69 -11.83 4.91
C VAL A 23 -6.33 -12.07 6.29
N ASN A 24 -5.62 -11.73 7.37
CA ASN A 24 -6.08 -11.95 8.75
C ASN A 24 -6.55 -13.40 9.01
N GLY A 25 -5.88 -14.38 8.38
CA GLY A 25 -6.22 -15.80 8.47
C GLY A 25 -7.34 -16.28 7.54
N LEU A 26 -8.06 -15.38 6.87
CA LEU A 26 -9.15 -15.71 5.95
C LEU A 26 -8.68 -15.71 4.49
N ALA A 27 -9.16 -16.69 3.70
CA ALA A 27 -8.90 -16.71 2.27
C ALA A 27 -9.67 -15.57 1.59
N THR A 28 -8.94 -14.59 1.08
CA THR A 28 -9.48 -13.41 0.40
C THR A 28 -9.03 -13.41 -1.05
N CYS A 29 -9.97 -13.26 -1.97
CA CYS A 29 -9.69 -13.24 -3.39
C CYS A 29 -9.54 -11.79 -3.88
N LEU A 30 -8.35 -11.42 -4.35
CA LEU A 30 -8.09 -10.09 -4.91
C LEU A 30 -7.83 -10.18 -6.40
N ARG A 31 -8.39 -9.24 -7.16
CA ARG A 31 -8.15 -9.08 -8.59
C ARG A 31 -7.40 -7.77 -8.84
N LEU A 32 -6.11 -7.89 -9.15
CA LEU A 32 -5.19 -6.78 -9.39
C LEU A 32 -4.40 -7.02 -10.68
N GLU A 33 -3.97 -5.94 -11.30
CA GLU A 33 -3.08 -5.96 -12.46
C GLU A 33 -1.70 -6.55 -12.08
N GLU A 34 -1.02 -7.22 -13.01
CA GLU A 34 0.28 -7.88 -12.76
C GLU A 34 1.32 -6.94 -12.15
N VAL A 35 1.31 -5.66 -12.56
CA VAL A 35 2.20 -4.65 -11.99
C VAL A 35 2.03 -4.51 -10.48
N TYR A 36 0.81 -4.53 -9.97
CA TYR A 36 0.56 -4.42 -8.54
C TYR A 36 1.01 -5.67 -7.80
N TRP A 37 0.77 -6.87 -8.36
CA TRP A 37 1.28 -8.10 -7.75
C TRP A 37 2.81 -8.10 -7.65
N THR A 38 3.49 -7.64 -8.70
CA THR A 38 4.95 -7.50 -8.73
C THR A 38 5.43 -6.53 -7.64
N ILE A 39 4.76 -5.39 -7.48
CA ILE A 39 5.07 -4.41 -6.42
C ILE A 39 4.85 -5.02 -5.04
N ILE A 40 3.72 -5.68 -4.80
CA ILE A 40 3.39 -6.30 -3.50
C ILE A 40 4.42 -7.36 -3.13
N GLU A 41 4.83 -8.22 -4.08
CA GLU A 41 5.86 -9.23 -3.85
C GLU A 41 7.22 -8.62 -3.52
N LYS A 42 7.58 -7.53 -4.20
CA LYS A 42 8.81 -6.77 -3.90
C LYS A 42 8.76 -6.19 -2.49
N LEU A 43 7.68 -5.48 -2.13
CA LEU A 43 7.49 -4.89 -0.81
C LEU A 43 7.50 -5.96 0.29
N ALA A 44 6.83 -7.09 0.07
CA ALA A 44 6.81 -8.19 1.03
C ALA A 44 8.22 -8.76 1.26
N ARG A 45 9.02 -8.90 0.19
CA ARG A 45 10.41 -9.35 0.29
C ARG A 45 11.29 -8.35 1.05
N GLU A 46 11.16 -7.06 0.78
CA GLU A 46 11.89 -6.00 1.48
C GLU A 46 11.61 -6.01 2.99
N GLU A 47 10.37 -6.29 3.38
CA GLU A 47 9.97 -6.35 4.79
C GLU A 47 10.11 -7.75 5.42
N SER A 48 10.64 -8.73 4.70
CA SER A 48 10.73 -10.14 5.14
C SER A 48 9.37 -10.74 5.57
N LEU A 49 8.30 -10.36 4.86
CA LEU A 49 6.94 -10.84 5.05
C LEU A 49 6.49 -11.73 3.89
N THR A 50 5.48 -12.56 4.13
CA THR A 50 4.72 -13.17 3.03
C THR A 50 3.74 -12.14 2.46
N VAL A 51 3.34 -12.30 1.20
CA VAL A 51 2.33 -11.44 0.56
C VAL A 51 1.05 -11.34 1.40
N GLY A 52 0.56 -12.46 1.94
CA GLY A 52 -0.62 -12.46 2.81
C GLY A 52 -0.43 -11.66 4.10
N LYS A 53 0.75 -11.76 4.74
CA LYS A 53 1.06 -10.98 5.95
C LYS A 53 1.14 -9.48 5.67
N LEU A 54 1.76 -9.08 4.56
CA LEU A 54 1.84 -7.67 4.17
C LEU A 54 0.44 -7.10 3.86
N ILE A 55 -0.37 -7.81 3.07
CA ILE A 55 -1.75 -7.39 2.75
C ILE A 55 -2.62 -7.34 4.02
N SER A 56 -2.43 -8.27 4.95
CA SER A 56 -3.09 -8.26 6.27
C SER A 56 -2.75 -7.01 7.08
N ARG A 57 -1.48 -6.59 7.05
CA ARG A 57 -1.05 -5.36 7.72
C ARG A 57 -1.76 -4.14 7.13
N TRP A 58 -1.82 -4.03 5.81
CA TRP A 58 -2.54 -2.93 5.15
C TRP A 58 -4.03 -2.94 5.45
N ALA A 59 -4.67 -4.11 5.54
CA ALA A 59 -6.07 -4.21 5.96
C ALA A 59 -6.26 -3.66 7.38
N LEU A 60 -5.38 -4.04 8.31
CA LEU A 60 -5.41 -3.53 9.68
C LEU A 60 -5.16 -2.01 9.74
N GLU A 61 -4.21 -1.49 8.98
CA GLU A 61 -3.94 -0.04 8.91
C GLU A 61 -5.14 0.74 8.36
N MET A 62 -5.82 0.21 7.34
CA MET A 62 -7.06 0.80 6.80
C MET A 62 -8.16 0.86 7.86
N ASP A 63 -8.36 -0.25 8.59
CA ASP A 63 -9.38 -0.32 9.65
C ASP A 63 -9.06 0.63 10.81
N LEU A 64 -7.78 0.78 11.18
CA LEU A 64 -7.31 1.65 12.26
C LEU A 64 -7.33 3.14 11.89
N ALA A 65 -7.13 3.49 10.62
CA ALA A 65 -7.15 4.87 10.18
C ALA A 65 -8.53 5.53 10.30
N HIS A 66 -9.59 4.74 10.56
CA HIS A 66 -10.99 5.19 10.60
C HIS A 66 -11.41 5.99 9.36
N GLU A 67 -10.69 5.83 8.25
CA GLU A 67 -11.06 6.43 6.99
C GLU A 67 -12.17 5.59 6.36
N ASP A 68 -13.20 6.23 5.83
CA ASP A 68 -14.32 5.60 5.12
C ASP A 68 -13.89 5.02 3.75
N VAL A 69 -12.75 4.31 3.70
CA VAL A 69 -12.27 3.65 2.49
C VAL A 69 -13.01 2.32 2.34
N TRP A 70 -14.17 2.39 1.68
CA TRP A 70 -15.05 1.25 1.40
C TRP A 70 -14.48 0.24 0.39
N ASN A 71 -13.34 0.53 -0.27
CA ASN A 71 -12.77 -0.31 -1.32
C ASN A 71 -11.32 -0.72 -1.01
N PHE A 72 -11.18 -1.84 -0.30
CA PHE A 72 -9.88 -2.44 0.04
C PHE A 72 -8.99 -2.70 -1.19
N THR A 73 -9.56 -3.12 -2.33
CA THR A 73 -8.76 -3.39 -3.53
C THR A 73 -8.23 -2.09 -4.15
N GLY A 74 -9.02 -1.01 -4.11
CA GLY A 74 -8.57 0.33 -4.48
C GLY A 74 -7.45 0.82 -3.56
N TYR A 75 -7.62 0.64 -2.25
CA TYR A 75 -6.64 0.99 -1.23
C TYR A 75 -5.28 0.32 -1.48
N VAL A 76 -5.27 -1.00 -1.76
CA VAL A 76 -4.03 -1.73 -2.09
C VAL A 76 -3.29 -1.14 -3.30
N ARG A 77 -4.01 -0.70 -4.34
CA ARG A 77 -3.39 -0.05 -5.52
C ARG A 77 -2.75 1.29 -5.14
N VAL A 78 -3.44 2.09 -4.33
CA VAL A 78 -2.94 3.39 -3.84
C VAL A 78 -1.69 3.20 -2.99
N ILE A 79 -1.69 2.24 -2.05
CA ILE A 79 -0.51 1.93 -1.24
C ILE A 79 0.69 1.58 -2.13
N CYS A 80 0.50 0.75 -3.16
CA CYS A 80 1.59 0.40 -4.07
C CYS A 80 2.23 1.66 -4.69
N VAL A 81 1.41 2.60 -5.19
CA VAL A 81 1.91 3.86 -5.78
C VAL A 81 2.62 4.71 -4.74
N VAL A 82 2.01 4.91 -3.56
CA VAL A 82 2.58 5.71 -2.47
C VAL A 82 3.93 5.14 -2.01
N GLN A 83 4.03 3.82 -1.85
CA GLN A 83 5.26 3.15 -1.42
C GLN A 83 6.39 3.26 -2.44
N LEU A 84 6.07 3.29 -3.75
CA LEU A 84 7.05 3.58 -4.79
C LEU A 84 7.49 5.05 -4.77
N MET A 85 6.56 6.00 -4.61
CA MET A 85 6.88 7.44 -4.53
C MET A 85 7.74 7.78 -3.30
N LYS A 86 7.46 7.13 -2.16
CA LYS A 86 8.29 7.24 -0.94
C LYS A 86 9.73 6.80 -1.21
N ARG A 87 9.92 5.69 -1.92
CA ARG A 87 11.24 5.14 -2.26
C ARG A 87 11.97 5.96 -3.33
N SER A 88 11.24 6.65 -4.20
CA SER A 88 11.83 7.56 -5.19
C SER A 88 12.12 8.97 -4.64
N GLY A 89 11.81 9.23 -3.37
CA GLY A 89 11.96 10.55 -2.76
C GLY A 89 11.03 11.62 -3.35
N SER A 90 9.95 11.20 -4.04
CA SER A 90 9.06 12.08 -4.80
C SER A 90 7.69 12.28 -4.12
N MET A 91 7.56 11.90 -2.86
CA MET A 91 6.31 12.04 -2.12
C MET A 91 6.00 13.52 -1.91
N PRO A 92 4.79 14.01 -2.27
CA PRO A 92 4.36 15.31 -1.81
C PRO A 92 4.30 15.25 -0.28
N VAL A 93 5.11 16.10 0.36
CA VAL A 93 5.08 16.27 1.80
C VAL A 93 3.79 17.05 2.08
N ASP A 94 2.71 16.33 2.35
CA ASP A 94 1.57 16.97 3.01
C ASP A 94 2.05 17.35 4.41
N GLY A 95 2.33 18.64 4.59
CA GLY A 95 2.55 19.23 5.89
C GLY A 95 1.31 19.06 6.77
N ALA A 96 1.56 18.63 8.01
CA ALA A 96 0.63 18.29 9.10
C ALA A 96 0.18 16.82 9.09
N ALA A 97 0.55 15.97 10.06
CA ALA A 97 0.63 16.28 11.49
C ALA A 97 2.02 16.01 12.11
N SER A 98 2.73 17.11 12.39
CA SER A 98 3.57 17.20 13.56
C SER A 98 2.76 17.74 14.73
N SER A 99 2.57 16.93 15.75
CA SER A 99 2.68 17.33 17.16
C SER A 99 3.43 16.17 17.83
N SER A 100 4.76 16.16 17.91
CA SER A 100 5.60 17.02 18.75
C SER A 100 5.01 17.28 20.13
N GLY A 101 5.40 16.43 21.09
CA GLY A 101 6.05 16.87 22.32
C GLY A 101 5.23 17.60 23.39
N LEU A 102 5.19 16.96 24.57
CA LEU A 102 5.45 17.52 25.90
C LEU A 102 4.23 17.78 26.82
N ALA A 103 4.07 16.90 27.81
CA ALA A 103 3.97 17.29 29.23
C ALA A 103 4.30 16.07 30.11
N ASP A 104 5.59 15.93 30.44
CA ASP A 104 6.00 15.43 31.75
C ASP A 104 5.69 16.56 32.73
N THR A 105 4.68 16.36 33.57
CA THR A 105 4.54 17.07 34.83
C THR A 105 4.42 16.02 35.92
N ARG A 106 5.55 15.81 36.59
CA ARG A 106 5.61 15.64 38.04
C ARG A 106 4.69 16.67 38.72
N ASP A 107 4.24 16.30 39.92
CA ASP A 107 3.32 16.99 40.84
C ASP A 107 1.83 16.67 40.65
N VAL A 108 1.33 15.73 41.46
CA VAL A 108 0.41 16.02 42.59
C VAL A 108 0.34 14.78 43.48
N GLN A 109 0.81 15.00 44.71
CA GLN A 109 0.47 14.40 46.02
C GLN A 109 -0.37 13.12 46.09
#